data_AF-A0A7Y4ZKL2-F1
#
_entry.id   AF-A0A7Y4ZKL2-F1
#
_cell.length_a   1.000
_cell.length_b   1.000
_cell.length_c   1.000
_cell.angle_alpha   90.00
_cell.angle_beta   90.00
_cell.angle_gamma   90.00
#
_symmetry.space_group_name_H-M   'P 1'
#
loop_
_entity.id
_entity.type
_entity.pdbx_description
1 polymer ?
#
loop_
_entity_poly.entity_id
_entity_poly.type
_entity_poly.pdbx_seq_one_letter_code
_entity_poly.pdbx_strand_id
1 'polypeptide(L)' 'KQVLMLSACEGMSHEEISRATGMPLGTVKAHARRGLIRVREVLAEQRRPS' A
#
# COMPACT_ATOMS: atom_id res chain seq x y z
N LYS A 1 -4.16 -5.11 -1.69
CA LYS A 1 -2.98 -5.39 -0.84
C LYS A 1 -1.68 -5.39 -1.65
N GLN A 2 -1.67 -5.98 -2.85
CA GLN A 2 -0.50 -6.10 -3.72
C GLN A 2 0.27 -4.79 -3.99
N VAL A 3 -0.43 -3.67 -4.26
CA VAL A 3 0.23 -2.37 -4.53
C VAL A 3 1.17 -1.91 -3.41
N LEU A 4 0.76 -2.00 -2.14
CA LEU A 4 1.60 -1.54 -1.03
C LEU A 4 2.87 -2.41 -0.88
N MET A 5 2.74 -3.72 -1.12
CA MET A 5 3.89 -4.63 -1.08
C MET A 5 4.86 -4.34 -2.21
N LEU A 6 4.36 -4.17 -3.44
CA LEU A 6 5.20 -3.81 -4.59
C LEU A 6 5.93 -2.49 -4.37
N SER A 7 5.29 -1.50 -3.74
CA SER A 7 5.97 -0.22 -3.46
C SER A 7 6.94 -0.29 -2.29
N ALA A 8 6.57 -0.95 -1.18
CA ALA A 8 7.32 -0.90 0.07
C ALA A 8 8.39 -1.98 0.19
N CYS A 9 8.17 -3.15 -0.42
CA CYS A 9 9.08 -4.29 -0.37
C CYS A 9 9.88 -4.44 -1.67
N GLU A 10 9.23 -4.25 -2.81
CA GLU A 10 9.89 -4.39 -4.13
C GLU A 10 10.43 -3.06 -4.69
N GLY A 11 10.24 -1.94 -3.96
CA GLY A 11 10.76 -0.63 -4.34
C GLY A 11 10.15 -0.03 -5.63
N MET A 12 9.08 -0.62 -6.15
CA MET A 12 8.45 -0.14 -7.39
C MET A 12 7.75 1.20 -7.18
N SER A 13 7.95 2.12 -8.12
CA SER A 13 7.18 3.36 -8.19
C SER A 13 5.70 3.08 -8.52
N HIS A 14 4.82 4.02 -8.19
CA HIS A 14 3.40 3.91 -8.54
C HIS A 14 3.17 3.78 -10.05
N GLU A 15 4.03 4.37 -10.87
CA GLU A 15 3.93 4.26 -12.33
C GLU A 15 4.37 2.89 -12.84
N GLU A 16 5.45 2.33 -12.30
CA GLU A 16 5.87 0.96 -12.61
C GLU A 16 4.80 -0.05 -12.20
N ILE A 17 4.18 0.14 -11.04
CA ILE A 17 3.06 -0.70 -10.60
C ILE A 17 1.87 -0.55 -11.56
N SER A 18 1.51 0.68 -11.94
CA SER A 18 0.41 0.93 -12.88
C SER A 18 0.63 0.20 -14.20
N ARG A 19 1.85 0.28 -14.76
CA ARG A 19 2.24 -0.43 -15.99
C ARG A 19 2.23 -1.94 -15.81
N ALA A 20 2.81 -2.44 -14.73
CA ALA A 20 2.94 -3.88 -14.48
C ALA A 20 1.60 -4.56 -14.18
N THR A 21 0.65 -3.87 -13.55
CA THR A 21 -0.64 -4.45 -13.15
C THR A 21 -1.83 -4.02 -14.02
N GLY A 22 -1.62 -3.10 -14.97
CA GLY A 22 -2.69 -2.52 -15.80
C GLY A 22 -3.70 -1.66 -15.03
N MET A 23 -3.44 -1.35 -13.75
CA MET A 23 -4.33 -0.51 -12.95
C MET A 23 -4.10 0.97 -13.28
N PRO A 24 -5.15 1.81 -13.34
CA PRO A 24 -4.97 3.25 -13.45
C PRO A 24 -4.11 3.81 -12.32
N LEU A 25 -3.23 4.77 -12.60
CA LEU A 25 -2.33 5.36 -11.60
C LEU A 25 -3.08 5.93 -10.38
N GLY A 26 -4.28 6.48 -10.58
CA GLY A 26 -5.17 6.93 -9.50
C GLY A 26 -5.60 5.78 -8.58
N THR A 27 -5.94 4.63 -9.15
CA THR A 27 -6.29 3.40 -8.44
C THR A 27 -5.10 2.88 -7.64
N VAL A 28 -3.89 2.88 -8.23
CA VAL A 28 -2.64 2.50 -7.55
C VAL A 28 -2.41 3.36 -6.31
N LYS A 29 -2.42 4.69 -6.46
CA LYS A 29 -2.24 5.63 -5.34
C LYS A 29 -3.29 5.44 -4.26
N ALA A 30 -4.57 5.24 -4.63
CA ALA A 30 -5.64 5.00 -3.67
C ALA A 30 -5.46 3.66 -2.92
N HIS A 31 -5.00 2.60 -3.60
CA HIS A 31 -4.68 1.32 -2.97
C HIS A 31 -3.50 1.41 -2.01
N ALA A 32 -2.41 2.10 -2.39
CA ALA A 32 -1.26 2.33 -1.52
C ALA A 32 -1.68 3.08 -0.25
N ARG A 33 -2.44 4.18 -0.40
CA ARG A 33 -2.95 4.97 0.72
C ARG A 33 -3.80 4.13 1.68
N ARG A 34 -4.80 3.39 1.17
CA ARG A 34 -5.64 2.50 1.99
C ARG A 34 -4.82 1.43 2.70
N GLY A 35 -3.83 0.85 2.01
CA GLY A 35 -2.91 -0.12 2.62
C GLY A 35 -2.15 0.47 3.80
N LEU A 36 -1.56 1.66 3.64
CA LEU A 36 -0.81 2.34 4.70
C LEU A 36 -1.68 2.69 5.90
N ILE A 37 -2.92 3.13 5.67
CA ILE A 37 -3.89 3.39 6.76
C ILE A 37 -4.11 2.11 7.56
N ARG A 38 -4.37 0.98 6.89
CA ARG A 38 -4.57 -0.31 7.56
C ARG A 38 -3.34 -0.76 8.36
N VAL A 39 -2.13 -0.58 7.83
CA VAL A 39 -0.90 -0.90 8.58
C VAL A 39 -0.80 -0.05 9.85
N ARG A 40 -1.11 1.25 9.76
CA ARG A 40 -1.12 2.13 10.94
C ARG A 40 -2.15 1.70 11.98
N GLU A 41 -3.36 1.35 11.56
CA GLU A 41 -4.43 0.86 12.44
C GLU A 41 -3.98 -0.39 13.20
N VAL A 42 -3.41 -1.38 12.49
CA VAL A 42 -2.93 -2.63 13.11
C VAL A 42 -1.81 -2.34 14.12
N LEU A 43 -0.82 -1.51 13.75
CA LEU A 43 0.26 -1.14 14.66
C LEU A 43 -0.22 -0.33 15.86
N ALA A 44 -1.28 0.47 15.71
CA ALA A 44 -1.90 1.19 16.81
C ALA A 44 -2.61 0.24 17.77
N GLU A 45 -3.34 -0.75 17.26
CA GLU A 45 -4.01 -1.77 18.08
C GLU A 45 -3.00 -2.60 18.87
N GLN A 46 -1.89 -3.01 18.26
CA GLN A 46 -0.81 -3.74 18.94
C GLN A 46 -0.14 -2.94 20.07
N ARG A 47 -0.24 -1.61 20.07
CA ARG A 47 0.32 -0.74 21.12
C ARG A 47 -0.62 -0.51 22.29
N ARG A 48 -1.85 -1.03 22.24
CA ARG A 48 -2.82 -0.85 23.33
C ARG A 48 -2.47 -1.84 24.45
N PRO A 49 -2.09 -1.36 25.66
CA PRO A 49 -1.84 -2.26 26.77
C PRO A 49 -3.15 -2.96 27.16
N SER A 50 -3.06 -4.27 27.38
CA SER A 50 -4.13 -5.15 27.84
C SER A 50 -4.64 -4.77 29.22
#